data_AF-A0A7C1ZUZ2-F1
#
_entry.id   AF-A0A7C1ZUZ2-F1
#
_cell.length_a   1.000
_cell.length_b   1.000
_cell.length_c   1.000
_cell.angle_alpha   90.00
_cell.angle_beta   90.00
_cell.angle_gamma   90.00
#
_symmetry.space_group_name_H-M   'P 1'
#
loop_
_entity.id
_entity.type
_entity.pdbx_description
1 polymer ?
#
loop_
_entity_poly.entity_id
_entity_poly.type
_entity_poly.pdbx_seq_one_letter_code
_entity_poly.pdbx_strand_id
1 'polypeptide(L)' 'MKKLTELGKILRKRPTDAEQLLWRHLRMKQMEGLKFRRQQPVDKYIVDFVCFEI' A
#
# COMPACT_ATOMS: atom_id res chain seq x y z
N MET A 1 2.46 4.59 -16.87
CA MET A 1 2.82 3.90 -15.60
C MET A 1 3.89 4.61 -14.77
N LYS A 2 5.05 5.02 -15.32
CA LYS A 2 6.15 5.66 -14.54
C LYS A 2 5.71 6.79 -13.59
N LYS A 3 4.77 7.65 -14.01
CA LYS A 3 4.27 8.79 -13.21
C LYS A 3 3.50 8.37 -11.95
N LEU A 4 2.67 7.33 -12.03
CA LEU A 4 1.92 6.82 -10.87
C LEU A 4 2.83 6.12 -9.85
N THR A 5 3.90 5.47 -10.32
CA THR A 5 4.90 4.86 -9.44
C THR A 5 5.62 5.90 -8.59
N GLU A 6 6.01 7.04 -9.17
CA GLU A 6 6.63 8.14 -8.41
C GLU A 6 5.64 8.79 -7.44
N LEU A 7 4.39 8.99 -7.85
CA LEU A 7 3.34 9.48 -6.96
C LEU A 7 3.12 8.53 -5.77
N GLY A 8 3.07 7.21 -6.02
CA GLY A 8 2.98 6.21 -4.95
C GLY A 8 4.14 6.28 -3.97
N LYS A 9 5.38 6.55 -4.43
CA LYS A 9 6.53 6.77 -3.52
C LYS A 9 6.37 8.02 -2.66
N ILE A 10 5.80 9.09 -3.21
CA ILE A 10 5.54 10.34 -2.46
C ILE A 10 4.50 10.08 -1.37
N LEU A 11 3.38 9.43 -1.73
CA LEU A 11 2.34 9.05 -0.78
C LEU A 11 2.91 8.20 0.35
N ARG A 12 3.95 7.39 0.10
CA ARG A 12 4.53 6.50 1.14
C ARG A 12 5.22 7.26 2.25
N LYS A 13 5.62 8.50 1.97
CA LYS A 13 6.25 9.40 2.94
C LYS A 13 5.24 10.25 3.70
N ARG A 14 3.99 10.32 3.24
CA ARG A 14 2.92 11.15 3.81
C ARG A 14 1.59 10.36 3.89
N PRO A 15 1.55 9.24 4.63
CA PRO A 15 0.29 8.54 4.85
C PRO A 15 -0.61 9.35 5.78
N THR A 16 -1.92 9.09 5.73
CA THR A 16 -2.84 9.53 6.78
C THR A 16 -2.60 8.77 8.08
N ASP A 17 -3.06 9.29 9.22
CA ASP A 17 -2.94 8.61 10.52
C ASP A 17 -3.64 7.24 10.51
N ALA A 18 -4.79 7.16 9.83
CA ALA A 18 -5.53 5.92 9.62
C ALA A 18 -4.74 4.90 8.79
N GLU A 19 -4.13 5.31 7.68
CA GLU A 19 -3.25 4.45 6.88
C GLU A 19 -2.03 3.99 7.68
N GLN A 20 -1.43 4.87 8.48
CA GLN A 20 -0.28 4.51 9.30
C GLN A 20 -0.65 3.45 10.34
N LEU A 21 -1.79 3.63 11.03
CA LEU A 21 -2.30 2.66 11.99
C LEU A 21 -2.62 1.33 11.32
N LEU A 22 -3.31 1.35 10.18
CA LEU A 22 -3.66 0.12 9.45
C LEU A 22 -2.42 -0.60 8.93
N TRP A 23 -1.43 0.14 8.38
CA TRP A 23 -0.19 -0.46 7.90
C TRP A 23 0.61 -1.17 8.99
N ARG A 24 0.53 -0.71 10.25
CA ARG A 24 1.15 -1.40 11.38
C ARG A 24 0.62 -2.82 11.58
N HIS A 25 -0.66 -3.05 11.29
CA HIS A 25 -1.34 -4.35 11.43
C HIS A 25 -1.24 -5.22 10.16
N LEU A 26 -1.04 -4.61 8.98
CA LEU A 26 -0.96 -5.34 7.71
C LEU A 26 0.47 -5.71 7.30
N ARG A 27 1.48 -4.96 7.76
CA ARG A 27 2.88 -5.22 7.39
C ARG A 27 3.36 -6.56 7.92
N MET A 28 4.45 -7.07 7.35
CA MET A 28 5.15 -8.27 7.84
C MET A 28 4.28 -9.54 7.91
N LYS A 29 3.28 -9.67 7.02
CA LYS A 29 2.40 -10.85 6.97
C LYS A 29 1.65 -11.10 8.30
N GLN A 30 1.40 -10.05 9.08
CA GLN A 30 0.71 -10.15 10.37
C GLN A 30 -0.75 -10.55 10.22
N MET A 31 -1.39 -10.20 9.11
CA MET A 31 -2.75 -10.61 8.79
C MET A 31 -2.72 -11.95 8.05
N GLU A 32 -2.98 -13.04 8.77
CA GLU A 32 -3.16 -14.40 8.21
C GLU A 32 -1.99 -14.90 7.33
N GLY A 33 -0.78 -14.37 7.51
CA GLY A 33 0.37 -14.73 6.66
C GLY A 33 0.39 -14.03 5.29
N LEU A 34 -0.60 -13.18 5.00
CA LEU A 34 -0.81 -12.54 3.70
C LEU A 34 0.10 -11.32 3.49
N LYS A 35 0.67 -11.22 2.29
CA LYS A 35 1.57 -10.12 1.93
C LYS A 35 0.82 -8.91 1.36
N PHE A 36 0.55 -7.94 2.23
CA PHE A 36 0.03 -6.64 1.82
C PHE A 36 1.13 -5.71 1.24
N ARG A 37 0.75 -4.93 0.22
CA ARG A 37 1.52 -3.80 -0.32
C ARG A 37 0.72 -2.52 -0.14
N ARG A 38 1.39 -1.39 0.06
CA ARG A 38 0.76 -0.07 0.18
C ARG A 38 1.07 0.87 -0.98
N GLN A 39 0.08 1.69 -1.33
CA GLN A 39 0.15 2.74 -2.35
C GLN A 39 0.73 2.19 -3.65
N GLN A 40 0.09 1.14 -4.15
CA GLN A 40 0.50 0.39 -5.32
C GLN A 40 -0.25 0.94 -6.55
N PRO A 41 0.46 1.31 -7.63
CA PRO A 41 -0.21 1.59 -8.88
C PRO A 41 -0.91 0.34 -9.41
N VAL A 42 -2.20 0.45 -9.67
CA VAL A 42 -3.03 -0.59 -10.30
C VAL A 42 -3.81 0.07 -11.44
N ASP A 43 -3.41 -0.27 -12.66
CA ASP A 43 -3.89 0.35 -13.90
C ASP A 43 -3.80 1.90 -13.85
N LYS A 44 -4.93 2.59 -13.78
CA LYS A 44 -5.04 4.07 -13.76
C LYS A 44 -5.08 4.67 -12.36
N TYR A 45 -5.10 3.84 -11.32
CA TYR A 45 -5.27 4.25 -9.93
C TYR A 45 -4.05 3.89 -9.08
N ILE A 46 -3.97 4.50 -7.89
CA ILE A 46 -3.07 4.07 -6.83
C ILE A 46 -3.97 3.59 -5.70
N VAL A 47 -3.86 2.31 -5.35
CA VAL A 47 -4.62 1.72 -4.24
C VAL A 47 -3.81 1.84 -2.96
N ASP A 48 -4.46 2.21 -1.86
CA ASP A 48 -3.79 2.44 -0.58
C ASP A 48 -3.21 1.16 0.01
N PHE A 49 -3.94 0.05 -0.07
CA PHE A 49 -3.49 -1.29 0.29
C PHE A 49 -3.99 -2.34 -0.69
N VAL A 50 -3.17 -3.36 -0.96
CA VAL A 50 -3.55 -4.50 -1.81
C VAL A 50 -2.83 -5.77 -1.38
N CYS A 51 -3.56 -6.87 -1.38
CA CYS A 51 -3.01 -8.23 -1.30
C CYS A 51 -3.15 -8.88 -2.69
N PHE A 52 -2.08 -9.51 -3.16
CA PHE A 52 -2.09 -10.27 -4.43
C PHE A 52 -2.08 -11.79 -4.20
N GLU A 53 -2.03 -12.20 -2.93
CA GLU A 53 -2.12 -13.60 -2.52
C GLU A 53 -3.61 -13.92 -2.28
N ILE A 54 -4.07 -15.03 -2.85
CA ILE A 54 -5.41 -15.63 -2.65
C ILE A 54 -5.21 -16.97 -1.97
#